data_AF-A0A077ZP74-F1
#
_entry.id   AF-A0A077ZP74-F1
#
_cell.length_a   1.000
_cell.length_b   1.000
_cell.length_c   1.000
_cell.angle_alpha   90.00
_cell.angle_beta   90.00
_cell.angle_gamma   90.00
#
_symmetry.space_group_name_H-M   'P 1'
#
loop_
_entity.id
_entity.type
_entity.pdbx_description
1 polymer ?
#
loop_
_entity_poly.entity_id
_entity_poly.type
_entity_poly.pdbx_seq_one_letter_code
_entity_poly.pdbx_strand_id
1 'polypeptide(L)'
;MLETPQSPQISAEVIARETVRDPVLERVRDWTRRGWPWNPASKAFKPCVAHQNELSVHIDCLTRASRIAVPQALRTAVLQLLHAGHPRIVRMKSIARSYILWPRVDKDIEQAVQQYSPCQQIGHDPPTENLYRWPEAEAPWSRIHVDYFRPF
;
A
#
# COMPACT_ATOMS: atom_id res chain seq x y z
N MET A 1 -28.05 3.62 -1.27
CA MET A 1 -27.76 5.03 -0.93
C MET A 1 -26.86 5.02 0.30
N LEU A 2 -25.54 4.90 0.09
CA LEU A 2 -24.51 5.14 1.10
C LEU A 2 -23.54 6.09 0.42
N GLU A 3 -23.65 7.36 0.79
CA GLU A 3 -22.75 8.42 0.33
C GLU A 3 -21.34 8.03 0.78
N THR A 4 -20.50 7.66 -0.17
CA THR A 4 -19.07 7.49 0.09
C THR A 4 -18.54 8.88 0.46
N PRO A 5 -17.88 9.07 1.62
CA PRO A 5 -17.38 10.38 2.00
C PRO A 5 -16.49 10.90 0.86
N GLN A 6 -16.68 12.16 0.48
CA GLN A 6 -15.90 12.82 -0.56
C GLN A 6 -14.42 12.59 -0.27
N SER A 7 -13.82 11.66 -1.02
CA SER A 7 -12.42 11.29 -0.84
C SER A 7 -11.58 12.54 -1.02
N PRO A 8 -10.57 12.80 -0.16
CA PRO A 8 -9.71 13.95 -0.33
C PRO A 8 -9.17 13.94 -1.76
N GLN A 9 -9.48 14.98 -2.53
CA GLN A 9 -9.07 15.06 -3.93
C GLN A 9 -7.56 15.30 -3.98
N ILE A 10 -6.80 14.21 -4.04
CA ILE A 10 -5.35 14.24 -4.23
C ILE A 10 -5.11 14.42 -5.73
N SER A 11 -5.01 15.68 -6.17
CA SER A 11 -4.60 16.03 -7.53
C SER A 11 -3.09 16.28 -7.61
N ALA A 12 -2.54 16.30 -8.83
CA ALA A 12 -1.15 16.65 -9.07
C ALA A 12 -0.82 18.07 -8.55
N GLU A 13 -1.75 19.01 -8.66
CA GLU A 13 -1.56 20.39 -8.15
C GLU A 13 -1.45 20.42 -6.62
N VAL A 14 -2.27 19.61 -5.94
CA VAL A 14 -2.19 19.48 -4.47
C VAL A 14 -0.85 18.85 -4.08
N ILE A 15 -0.41 17.81 -4.79
CA ILE A 15 0.91 17.19 -4.55
C ILE A 15 2.03 18.20 -4.80
N ALA A 16 1.99 18.98 -5.88
CA ALA A 16 2.98 20.00 -6.18
C ALA A 16 3.06 21.06 -5.07
N ARG A 17 1.90 21.53 -4.60
CA ARG A 17 1.81 22.51 -3.51
C ARG A 17 2.38 21.98 -2.21
N GLU A 18 2.02 20.76 -1.82
CA GLU A 18 2.52 20.17 -0.58
C GLU A 18 3.99 19.71 -0.73
N THR A 19 4.49 19.45 -1.94
CA THR A 19 5.91 19.17 -2.21
C THR A 19 6.79 20.34 -1.85
N VAL A 20 6.35 21.58 -2.11
CA VAL A 20 7.08 22.79 -1.70
C VAL A 20 7.22 22.89 -0.18
N ARG A 21 6.24 22.37 0.56
CA ARG A 21 6.20 22.42 2.02
C ARG A 21 6.95 21.26 2.68
N ASP A 22 7.29 20.21 1.92
CA ASP A 22 8.05 19.07 2.41
C ASP A 22 9.55 19.37 2.32
N PRO A 23 10.27 19.49 3.45
CA PRO A 23 11.69 19.90 3.45
C PRO A 23 12.61 18.96 2.67
N VAL A 24 12.23 17.68 2.54
CA VAL A 24 13.02 16.69 1.83
C VAL A 24 12.69 16.74 0.35
N LEU A 25 11.40 16.67 -0.01
CA LEU A 25 10.99 16.62 -1.41
C LEU A 25 11.23 17.93 -2.14
N GLU A 26 11.06 19.08 -1.47
CA GLU A 26 11.36 20.40 -2.06
C GLU A 26 12.82 20.46 -2.51
N ARG A 27 13.74 20.06 -1.61
CA ARG A 27 15.17 20.05 -1.87
C ARG A 27 15.55 19.09 -3.00
N VAL A 28 14.96 17.90 -3.00
CA VAL A 28 15.23 16.89 -4.04
C VAL A 28 14.67 17.34 -5.39
N ARG A 29 13.47 17.92 -5.42
CA ARG A 29 12.89 18.55 -6.62
C ARG A 29 13.82 19.62 -7.17
N ASP A 30 14.40 20.42 -6.27
CA ASP A 30 15.30 21.49 -6.64
C ASP A 30 16.59 20.97 -7.29
N TRP A 31 17.25 20.01 -6.65
CA TRP A 31 18.44 19.34 -7.19
C TRP A 31 18.16 18.61 -8.50
N THR A 32 16.97 18.04 -8.65
CA THR A 32 16.57 17.39 -9.91
C THR A 32 16.45 18.40 -11.05
N ARG A 33 16.09 19.66 -10.77
CA ARG A 33 16.01 20.73 -11.78
C ARG A 33 17.35 21.41 -12.05
N ARG A 34 18.12 21.69 -11.00
CA ARG A 34 19.31 22.55 -11.06
C ARG A 34 20.63 21.80 -11.06
N GLY A 35 20.61 20.50 -10.80
CA GLY A 35 21.79 19.67 -10.62
C GLY A 35 21.96 19.20 -9.18
N TRP A 36 22.46 17.98 -9.05
CA TRP A 36 22.66 17.33 -7.75
C TRP A 36 23.98 17.76 -7.12
N PRO A 37 24.00 18.00 -5.80
CA PRO A 37 25.25 18.26 -5.09
C PRO A 37 26.13 17.00 -5.07
N TRP A 38 27.45 17.20 -5.04
CA TRP A 38 28.41 16.09 -4.97
C TRP A 38 28.22 15.21 -3.73
N ASN A 39 27.84 15.82 -2.59
CA ASN A 39 27.66 15.09 -1.34
C ASN A 39 26.48 15.63 -0.51
N PRO A 40 25.25 15.15 -0.75
CA PRO A 40 24.10 15.51 0.06
C PRO A 40 24.22 14.90 1.46
N ALA A 41 24.53 15.75 2.45
CA ALA A 41 25.00 15.35 3.77
C ALA A 41 24.00 14.56 4.64
N SER A 42 22.69 14.68 4.40
CA SER A 42 21.67 14.10 5.29
C SER A 42 21.22 12.70 4.87
N LYS A 43 21.09 11.80 5.86
CA LYS A 43 20.50 10.46 5.69
C LYS A 43 19.07 10.52 5.12
N ALA A 44 18.36 11.63 5.30
CA ALA A 44 17.02 11.82 4.75
C ALA A 44 16.99 11.75 3.21
N PHE A 45 18.07 12.15 2.54
CA PHE A 45 18.15 12.17 1.08
C PHE A 45 18.65 10.87 0.47
N LYS A 46 19.26 9.97 1.26
CA LYS A 46 19.83 8.70 0.77
C LYS A 46 18.91 7.93 -0.19
N PRO A 47 17.59 7.77 0.08
CA PRO A 47 16.70 7.06 -0.83
C PRO A 47 16.58 7.73 -2.20
N CYS A 48 16.66 9.06 -2.26
CA CYS A 48 16.54 9.81 -3.51
C CYS A 48 17.87 9.85 -4.27
N VAL A 49 18.99 9.98 -3.55
CA VAL A 49 20.35 10.02 -4.12
C VAL A 49 20.68 8.73 -4.87
N ALA A 50 20.31 7.58 -4.32
CA ALA A 50 20.53 6.29 -4.97
C ALA A 50 19.83 6.16 -6.35
N HIS A 51 18.80 6.97 -6.59
CA HIS A 51 18.00 6.97 -7.81
C HIS A 51 18.00 8.33 -8.51
N GLN A 52 18.98 9.18 -8.24
CA GLN A 52 18.99 10.58 -8.69
C GLN A 52 18.84 10.73 -10.22
N ASN A 53 19.40 9.80 -10.99
CA ASN A 53 19.34 9.82 -12.45
C ASN A 53 17.99 9.34 -13.02
N GLU A 54 17.17 8.67 -12.20
CA GLU A 54 15.83 8.21 -12.57
C GLU A 54 14.73 9.20 -12.16
N LEU A 55 15.09 10.22 -11.37
CA LEU A 55 14.17 11.22 -10.88
C LEU A 55 13.92 12.29 -11.96
N SER A 56 12.68 12.73 -12.05
CA SER A 56 12.25 13.79 -12.96
C SER A 56 11.23 14.68 -12.27
N VAL A 57 11.05 15.89 -12.77
CA VAL A 57 10.04 16.82 -12.26
C VAL A 57 9.02 17.11 -13.35
N HIS A 58 7.75 16.81 -13.07
CA HIS A 58 6.63 17.06 -13.97
C HIS A 58 5.54 17.81 -13.21
N ILE A 59 5.12 18.99 -13.70
CA ILE A 59 4.14 19.87 -13.03
C ILE A 59 4.49 20.04 -11.55
N ASP A 60 5.75 20.44 -11.27
CA ASP A 60 6.29 20.62 -9.92
C ASP A 60 6.25 19.39 -8.99
N CYS A 61 5.85 18.23 -9.49
CA CYS A 61 5.85 16.96 -8.76
C CYS A 61 7.12 16.18 -9.07
N LEU A 62 7.73 15.61 -8.04
CA LEU A 62 8.86 14.70 -8.20
C LEU A 62 8.34 13.31 -8.59
N THR A 63 8.86 12.75 -9.68
CA THR A 63 8.45 11.46 -10.21
C THR A 63 9.65 10.54 -10.45
N ARG A 64 9.43 9.22 -10.36
CA ARG A 64 10.39 8.19 -10.79
C ARG A 64 9.66 7.18 -11.66
N ALA A 65 10.02 7.10 -12.94
CA ALA A 65 9.22 6.40 -13.94
C ALA A 65 7.73 6.79 -13.82
N SER A 66 6.82 5.82 -13.64
CA SER A 66 5.37 6.04 -13.54
C SER A 66 4.87 6.41 -12.14
N ARG A 67 5.77 6.66 -11.18
CA ARG A 67 5.41 6.86 -9.76
C ARG A 67 5.64 8.29 -9.32
N ILE A 68 4.72 8.82 -8.52
CA ILE A 68 4.80 10.15 -7.94
C ILE A 68 5.28 10.11 -6.49
N ALA A 69 6.19 11.01 -6.14
CA ALA A 69 6.63 11.19 -4.76
C ALA A 69 5.53 11.90 -3.97
N VAL A 70 5.03 11.27 -2.91
CA VAL A 70 3.96 11.85 -2.08
C VAL A 70 4.55 12.52 -0.84
N PRO A 71 4.30 13.83 -0.63
CA PRO A 71 4.67 14.58 0.57
C PRO A 71 4.17 13.93 1.85
N GLN A 72 4.93 14.06 2.93
CA GLN A 72 4.59 13.49 4.24
C GLN A 72 3.15 13.84 4.67
N ALA A 73 2.72 15.09 4.44
CA ALA A 73 1.39 15.59 4.80
C ALA A 73 0.23 14.87 4.10
N LEU A 74 0.46 14.30 2.92
CA LEU A 74 -0.59 13.65 2.12
C LEU A 74 -0.63 12.12 2.29
N ARG A 75 0.36 11.52 2.96
CA ARG A 75 0.47 10.05 3.05
C ARG A 75 -0.74 9.40 3.72
N THR A 76 -1.26 9.98 4.80
CA THR A 76 -2.45 9.47 5.49
C THR A 76 -3.67 9.46 4.57
N ALA A 77 -3.88 10.54 3.81
CA ALA A 77 -4.97 10.64 2.85
C ALA A 77 -4.81 9.63 1.70
N VAL A 78 -3.59 9.43 1.20
CA VAL A 78 -3.31 8.38 0.20
C VAL A 78 -3.56 6.98 0.76
N LEU A 79 -3.18 6.71 2.01
CA LEU A 79 -3.43 5.41 2.65
C LEU A 79 -4.93 5.14 2.83
N GLN A 80 -5.71 6.17 3.19
CA GLN A 80 -7.18 6.08 3.21
C GLN A 80 -7.75 5.79 1.81
N LEU A 81 -7.23 6.47 0.78
CA LEU A 81 -7.64 6.23 -0.61
C LEU A 81 -7.31 4.80 -1.07
N LEU A 82 -6.13 4.29 -0.74
CA LEU A 82 -5.73 2.91 -1.05
C LEU A 82 -6.60 1.88 -0.32
N HIS A 83 -7.11 2.24 0.86
CA HIS A 83 -7.99 1.40 1.66
C HIS A 83 -9.47 1.51 1.23
N ALA A 84 -9.81 2.47 0.36
CA ALA A 84 -11.17 2.63 -0.14
C ALA A 84 -11.63 1.35 -0.86
N GLY A 85 -12.82 0.85 -0.51
CA GLY A 85 -13.35 -0.42 -1.01
C GLY A 85 -12.76 -1.66 -0.32
N HIS A 86 -12.02 -1.49 0.78
CA HIS A 86 -11.46 -2.55 1.61
C HIS A 86 -10.67 -3.65 0.87
N PRO A 87 -9.78 -3.30 -0.10
CA PRO A 87 -8.93 -4.28 -0.74
C PRO A 87 -7.98 -4.93 0.28
N ARG A 88 -7.67 -6.21 0.08
CA ARG A 88 -6.64 -6.90 0.86
C ARG A 88 -5.28 -6.23 0.69
N ILE A 89 -4.42 -6.40 1.69
CA ILE A 89 -3.09 -5.77 1.75
C ILE A 89 -2.24 -5.99 0.49
N VAL A 90 -2.31 -7.17 -0.13
CA VAL A 90 -1.59 -7.48 -1.37
C VAL A 90 -2.03 -6.56 -2.51
N ARG A 91 -3.34 -6.32 -2.63
CA ARG A 91 -3.90 -5.43 -3.64
C ARG A 91 -3.54 -3.97 -3.36
N MET A 92 -3.60 -3.53 -2.10
CA MET A 92 -3.17 -2.18 -1.71
C MET A 92 -1.70 -1.93 -2.07
N LYS A 93 -0.80 -2.86 -1.74
CA LYS A 93 0.63 -2.78 -2.10
C LYS A 93 0.84 -2.77 -3.61
N SER A 94 0.09 -3.60 -4.34
CA SER A 94 0.15 -3.62 -5.81
C SER A 94 -0.19 -2.26 -6.41
N ILE A 95 -1.30 -1.63 -5.99
CA ILE A 95 -1.70 -0.30 -6.47
C ILE A 95 -0.65 0.75 -6.08
N ALA A 96 -0.19 0.73 -4.82
CA ALA A 96 0.79 1.69 -4.34
C ALA A 96 2.10 1.62 -5.14
N ARG A 97 2.62 0.42 -5.40
CA ARG A 97 3.85 0.20 -6.18
C ARG A 97 3.71 0.61 -7.65
N SER A 98 2.49 0.75 -8.18
CA SER A 98 2.28 1.21 -9.56
C SER A 98 2.39 2.72 -9.68
N TYR A 99 1.87 3.48 -8.70
CA TYR A 99 1.66 4.92 -8.85
C TYR A 99 2.41 5.79 -7.84
N ILE A 100 2.87 5.22 -6.73
CA ILE A 100 3.27 5.99 -5.56
C ILE A 100 4.71 5.67 -5.14
N LEU A 101 5.41 6.69 -4.67
CA LEU A 101 6.77 6.63 -4.18
C LEU A 101 6.89 7.39 -2.85
N TRP A 102 7.32 6.70 -1.79
CA TRP A 102 7.94 7.30 -0.61
C TRP A 102 8.70 6.23 0.18
N PRO A 103 9.59 6.61 1.12
CA PRO A 103 10.35 5.65 1.90
C PRO A 103 9.44 4.75 2.74
N ARG A 104 9.59 3.43 2.62
CA ARG A 104 8.86 2.43 3.43
C ARG A 104 7.35 2.35 3.17
N VAL A 105 6.87 2.70 1.97
CA VAL A 105 5.44 2.61 1.58
C VAL A 105 4.76 1.30 1.96
N ASP A 106 5.43 0.15 1.75
CA ASP A 106 4.85 -1.15 2.10
C ASP A 106 4.62 -1.32 3.61
N LYS A 107 5.53 -0.78 4.45
CA LYS A 107 5.40 -0.84 5.92
C LYS A 107 4.31 0.10 6.41
N ASP A 108 4.19 1.29 5.80
CA ASP A 108 3.13 2.23 6.14
C ASP A 108 1.75 1.65 5.79
N ILE A 109 1.66 0.91 4.67
CA ILE A 109 0.44 0.17 4.30
C ILE A 109 0.13 -0.93 5.32
N GLU A 110 1.13 -1.72 5.74
CA GLU A 110 0.94 -2.75 6.78
C GLU A 110 0.40 -2.15 8.08
N GLN A 111 1.00 -1.05 8.54
CA GLN A 111 0.55 -0.35 9.76
C GLN A 111 -0.87 0.22 9.60
N ALA A 112 -1.18 0.82 8.45
CA ALA A 112 -2.52 1.34 8.19
C ALA A 112 -3.57 0.22 8.23
N VAL A 113 -3.32 -0.91 7.55
CA VAL A 113 -4.24 -2.06 7.56
C VAL A 113 -4.40 -2.65 8.97
N GLN A 114 -3.36 -2.62 9.80
CA GLN A 114 -3.46 -3.06 11.20
C GLN A 114 -4.37 -2.16 12.04
N GLN A 115 -4.45 -0.87 11.72
CA GLN A 115 -5.30 0.09 12.43
C GLN A 115 -6.78 0.02 12.01
N TYR A 116 -7.08 -0.43 10.77
CA TYR A 116 -8.45 -0.56 10.28
C TYR A 116 -9.12 -1.85 10.78
N SER A 117 -9.65 -1.78 12.02
CA SER A 117 -10.34 -2.88 12.73
C SER A 117 -11.40 -3.65 11.91
N PRO A 118 -12.32 -3.01 11.15
CA PRO A 118 -13.38 -3.75 10.46
C PRO A 118 -12.86 -4.73 9.40
N CYS A 119 -11.74 -4.41 8.75
CA CYS A 119 -11.18 -5.25 7.71
C CYS A 119 -10.53 -6.52 8.25
N GLN A 120 -10.07 -6.50 9.50
CA GLN A 120 -9.50 -7.68 10.13
C GLN A 120 -10.57 -8.74 10.43
N GLN A 121 -11.80 -8.31 10.72
CA GLN A 121 -12.90 -9.21 11.06
C GLN A 121 -13.45 -9.98 9.86
N ILE A 122 -13.23 -9.48 8.63
CA ILE A 122 -13.73 -10.10 7.39
C ILE A 122 -12.60 -10.93 6.71
N GLY A 123 -11.42 -11.01 7.32
CA GLY A 123 -10.33 -11.84 6.83
C GLY A 123 -10.72 -13.32 6.84
N HIS A 124 -10.28 -14.06 5.82
CA HIS A 124 -10.33 -15.52 5.91
C HIS A 124 -9.35 -15.96 7.00
N ASP A 125 -9.84 -16.75 7.95
CA ASP A 125 -8.96 -17.51 8.81
C ASP A 125 -8.05 -18.40 7.95
N PRO A 126 -6.76 -18.56 8.35
CA PRO A 126 -5.93 -19.56 7.72
C PRO A 126 -6.65 -20.92 7.82
N PRO A 127 -6.59 -21.76 6.78
CA PRO A 127 -7.23 -23.07 6.83
C PRO A 127 -6.75 -23.78 8.08
N THR A 128 -7.68 -24.06 8.99
CA THR A 128 -7.38 -24.87 10.16
C THR A 128 -7.04 -26.24 9.62
N GLU A 129 -5.76 -26.58 9.62
CA GLU A 129 -5.33 -27.91 9.23
C GLU A 129 -6.04 -28.88 10.19
N ASN A 130 -6.95 -29.69 9.66
CA ASN A 130 -7.63 -30.68 10.49
C ASN A 130 -6.62 -31.78 10.80
N LEU A 131 -5.83 -31.54 11.85
CA LEU A 131 -4.79 -32.46 12.31
C LEU A 131 -5.38 -33.79 12.81
N TYR A 132 -6.69 -33.85 13.05
CA TYR A 132 -7.39 -35.08 13.40
C TYR A 132 -7.81 -35.83 12.14
N ARG A 133 -6.95 -36.77 11.74
CA ARG A 133 -7.36 -37.82 10.81
C ARG A 133 -8.36 -38.74 11.50
N TRP A 134 -9.50 -38.99 10.85
CA TRP A 134 -10.43 -40.03 11.28
C TRP A 134 -9.70 -41.39 11.39
N PRO A 135 -9.92 -42.20 12.45
CA PRO A 135 -9.28 -43.51 12.58
C PRO A 135 -9.64 -44.42 11.39
N GLU A 136 -8.83 -45.44 11.10
CA GLU A 136 -9.16 -46.38 10.02
C GLU A 136 -10.38 -47.26 10.40
N ALA A 137 -11.14 -47.72 9.41
CA ALA A 137 -12.27 -48.62 9.65
C ALA A 137 -11.76 -50.07 9.80
N GLU A 138 -11.96 -50.67 10.98
CA GLU A 138 -11.37 -51.98 11.32
C GLU A 138 -12.11 -53.19 10.73
N ALA A 139 -13.35 -53.04 10.27
CA ALA A 139 -14.19 -54.11 9.74
C ALA A 139 -15.27 -53.55 8.78
N PRO A 140 -15.84 -54.37 7.88
CA PRO A 140 -17.01 -53.97 7.10
C PRO A 140 -18.12 -53.45 8.01
N TRP A 141 -18.74 -52.33 7.65
CA TRP A 141 -19.79 -51.65 8.44
C TRP A 141 -19.35 -51.07 9.79
N SER A 142 -18.05 -51.03 10.13
CA SER A 142 -17.58 -50.46 11.40
C SER A 142 -17.62 -48.91 11.44
N ARG A 143 -17.72 -48.26 10.27
CA ARG A 143 -17.95 -46.82 10.16
C ARG A 143 -18.74 -46.49 8.89
N ILE A 144 -19.74 -45.63 9.04
CA ILE A 144 -20.58 -45.14 7.94
C ILE A 144 -20.49 -43.61 7.94
N HIS A 145 -20.10 -43.03 6.80
CA HIS A 145 -20.19 -41.59 6.57
C HIS A 145 -21.42 -41.32 5.71
N VAL A 146 -22.31 -40.45 6.19
CA VAL A 146 -23.53 -40.07 5.49
C VAL A 146 -23.50 -38.56 5.30
N ASP A 147 -23.77 -38.12 4.08
CA ASP A 147 -23.91 -36.69 3.75
C ASP A 147 -25.14 -36.50 2.85
N TYR A 148 -25.72 -35.31 2.88
CA TYR A 148 -26.84 -34.94 2.03
C TYR A 148 -26.33 -34.32 0.73
N PHE A 149 -26.65 -34.95 -0.40
CA PHE A 149 -26.54 -34.28 -1.68
C PHE A 149 -27.70 -33.26 -1.83
N ARG A 150 -27.37 -32.03 -2.19
CA ARG A 150 -28.34 -30.91 -2.28
C ARG A 150 -29.06 -30.89 -3.65
N PRO A 151 -30.22 -30.22 -3.79
CA PRO A 151 -31.18 -30.44 -4.88
C PRO A 151 -30.70 -30.06 -6.30
N PHE A 152 -31.32 -30.70 -7.30
CA PHE A 152 -31.18 -30.45 -8.76
C PHE A 152 -31.78 -29.13 -9.21
#